data_AF-A0A0F8YSA1-F1
#
_entry.id   AF-A0A0F8YSA1-F1
#
_cell.length_a   1.000
_cell.length_b   1.000
_cell.length_c   1.000
_cell.angle_alpha   90.00
_cell.angle_beta   90.00
_cell.angle_gamma   90.00
#
_symmetry.space_group_name_H-M   'P 1'
#
loop_
_entity.id
_entity.type
_entity.pdbx_description
1 polymer ?
#
loop_
_entity_poly.entity_id
_entity_poly.type
_entity_poly.pdbx_seq_one_letter_code
_entity_poly.pdbx_strand_id
1 'polypeptide(L)'
;MTIFPVILFSTIIIVTIFFFVNRNEEQKNHIKVNDFEITFDGETEQQLIVKAPETCVIGEMVTIDATASNCDSFEWKIIPETTDYRIIANKQEVLFTSRTAGKYIFIVAGTRDGILMPLKVITIIVEARTPLVPIIVDNAFTIKVKNWLPANADPIILEKLAKSFERVASAGHEEVTDLVKITALSNRGILGSQLEEYKPFLIAFSNHLKTNYAEATI
;
A
#
# COMPACT_ATOMS: atom_id res chain seq x y z
N MET A 1 -7.94 5.54 51.98
CA MET A 1 -6.47 5.41 52.06
C MET A 1 -6.17 3.92 52.07
N THR A 2 -6.00 3.34 50.89
CA THR A 2 -5.59 1.94 50.70
C THR A 2 -4.77 1.93 49.41
N ILE A 3 -3.47 1.72 49.60
CA ILE A 3 -2.41 1.76 48.62
C ILE A 3 -2.02 0.30 48.35
N PHE A 4 -1.97 -0.09 47.07
CA PHE A 4 -1.43 -1.33 46.47
C PHE A 4 -2.28 -2.61 46.47
N PRO A 5 -2.30 -3.36 45.33
CA PRO A 5 -1.12 -4.05 44.80
C PRO A 5 -0.93 -3.94 43.27
N VAL A 6 -0.03 -3.07 42.82
CA VAL A 6 0.47 -3.03 41.42
C VAL A 6 1.88 -3.63 41.29
N ILE A 7 2.59 -3.88 42.39
CA ILE A 7 3.97 -4.43 42.36
C ILE A 7 4.01 -5.95 42.09
N LEU A 8 2.92 -6.71 42.32
CA LEU A 8 2.96 -8.17 42.13
C LEU A 8 2.86 -8.61 40.66
N PHE A 9 2.34 -7.76 39.77
CA PHE A 9 2.16 -8.11 38.36
C PHE A 9 3.38 -7.83 37.48
N SER A 10 4.31 -6.95 37.88
CA SER A 10 5.50 -6.67 37.05
C SER A 10 6.64 -7.67 37.27
N THR A 11 6.71 -8.34 38.42
CA THR A 11 7.75 -9.33 38.71
C THR A 11 7.54 -10.65 37.97
N ILE A 12 6.29 -11.05 37.69
CA ILE A 12 5.98 -12.29 36.95
C ILE A 12 6.35 -12.17 35.45
N ILE A 13 6.24 -10.97 34.87
CA ILE A 13 6.57 -10.76 33.46
C ILE A 13 8.08 -10.77 33.22
N ILE A 14 8.89 -10.25 34.16
CA ILE A 14 10.36 -10.24 34.03
C ILE A 14 10.95 -11.66 34.14
N VAL A 15 10.40 -12.52 35.02
CA VAL A 15 10.87 -13.91 35.13
C VAL A 15 10.56 -14.73 33.88
N THR A 16 9.42 -14.46 33.23
CA THR A 16 9.03 -15.21 32.01
C THR A 16 9.89 -14.82 30.80
N ILE A 17 10.32 -13.56 30.70
CA ILE A 17 11.23 -13.10 29.64
C ILE A 17 12.66 -13.62 29.89
N PHE A 18 13.10 -13.73 31.15
CA PHE A 18 14.42 -14.26 31.48
C PHE A 18 14.56 -15.77 31.15
N PHE A 19 13.48 -16.55 31.25
CA PHE A 19 13.47 -17.94 30.79
C PHE A 19 13.38 -18.09 29.27
N PHE A 20 12.85 -17.09 28.55
CA PHE A 20 12.71 -17.17 27.09
C PHE A 20 13.97 -16.77 26.33
N VAL A 21 14.84 -15.93 26.93
CA VAL A 21 16.10 -15.49 26.30
C VAL A 21 17.26 -16.48 26.54
N ASN A 22 17.17 -17.38 27.51
CA ASN A 22 18.29 -18.24 27.92
C ASN A 22 18.25 -19.68 27.36
N ARG A 23 17.49 -19.93 26.29
CA ARG A 23 17.39 -21.26 25.65
C ARG A 23 17.75 -21.23 24.17
N ASN A 24 18.85 -20.54 23.84
CA ASN A 24 19.37 -20.51 22.47
C ASN A 24 20.91 -20.64 22.40
N GLU A 25 21.48 -21.47 23.27
CA GLU A 25 22.81 -22.04 23.09
C GLU A 25 22.79 -23.54 23.41
N GLU A 26 22.23 -24.34 22.51
CA GLU A 26 22.68 -25.72 22.38
C GLU A 26 23.67 -25.79 21.21
N GLN A 27 24.93 -25.88 21.61
CA GLN A 27 26.06 -26.16 20.77
C GLN A 27 25.80 -27.40 19.90
N LYS A 28 26.07 -27.25 18.61
CA LYS A 28 26.29 -28.37 17.69
C LYS A 28 27.51 -29.17 18.17
N ASN A 29 27.27 -30.20 18.98
CA ASN A 29 28.27 -31.21 19.31
C ASN A 29 28.15 -32.36 18.31
N HIS A 30 28.98 -32.32 17.26
CA HIS A 30 29.31 -33.54 16.51
C HIS A 30 30.27 -34.38 17.36
N ILE A 31 29.72 -35.29 18.15
CA ILE A 31 30.50 -36.38 18.75
C ILE A 31 30.52 -37.52 17.73
N LYS A 32 31.64 -37.71 17.04
CA LYS A 32 31.92 -38.97 16.34
C LYS A 32 32.37 -40.00 17.37
N VAL A 33 31.51 -40.95 17.70
CA VAL A 33 31.87 -42.21 18.35
C VAL A 33 31.59 -43.32 17.34
N ASN A 34 32.60 -44.16 17.14
CA ASN A 34 32.73 -45.22 16.14
C ASN A 34 31.44 -45.99 15.77
N ASP A 35 31.23 -46.17 14.47
CA ASP A 35 30.48 -47.24 13.78
C ASP A 35 29.03 -47.56 14.17
N PHE A 36 28.24 -46.58 14.61
CA PHE A 36 26.77 -46.67 14.55
C PHE A 36 26.18 -45.46 13.84
N GLU A 37 25.71 -45.64 12.60
CA GLU A 37 24.74 -44.73 11.99
C GLU A 37 23.38 -45.00 12.63
N ILE A 38 23.04 -44.23 13.66
CA ILE A 38 21.65 -44.09 14.09
C ILE A 38 21.02 -43.05 13.16
N THR A 39 20.27 -43.53 12.18
CA THR A 39 19.32 -42.68 11.44
C THR A 39 18.20 -42.34 12.41
N PHE A 40 18.22 -41.12 12.95
CA PHE A 40 17.02 -40.57 13.56
C PHE A 40 16.09 -40.23 12.40
N ASP A 41 15.13 -41.12 12.13
CA ASP A 41 13.94 -40.78 11.36
C ASP A 41 13.28 -39.63 12.13
N GLY A 42 13.61 -38.40 11.76
CA GLY A 42 13.14 -37.20 12.42
C GLY A 42 11.61 -37.27 12.43
N GLU A 43 11.05 -37.47 13.61
CA GLU A 43 9.62 -37.32 13.84
C GLU A 43 9.25 -35.98 13.20
N THR A 44 8.44 -36.03 12.15
CA THR A 44 7.89 -34.81 11.55
C THR A 44 7.13 -34.12 12.65
N GLU A 45 7.75 -33.11 13.27
CA GLU A 45 7.15 -32.35 14.35
C GLU A 45 5.75 -31.95 13.89
N GLN A 46 4.74 -32.42 14.62
CA GLN A 46 3.37 -32.08 14.33
C GLN A 46 3.31 -30.54 14.37
N GLN A 47 3.06 -29.90 13.23
CA GLN A 47 3.10 -28.45 13.13
C GLN A 47 1.88 -27.92 12.40
N LEU A 48 1.23 -26.94 13.04
CA LEU A 48 0.20 -26.11 12.44
C LEU A 48 0.89 -24.96 11.67
N ILE A 49 0.93 -25.09 10.34
CA ILE A 49 1.55 -24.16 9.40
C ILE A 49 0.45 -23.42 8.65
N VAL A 50 0.34 -22.11 8.88
CA VAL A 50 -0.65 -21.28 8.20
C VAL A 50 0.02 -20.12 7.48
N LYS A 51 -0.33 -19.94 6.22
CA LYS A 51 0.09 -18.84 5.35
C LYS A 51 -1.04 -17.83 5.22
N ALA A 52 -0.72 -16.56 5.40
CA ALA A 52 -1.66 -15.46 5.24
C ALA A 52 -0.90 -14.18 4.87
N PRO A 53 -1.53 -13.26 4.13
CA PRO A 53 -0.99 -11.92 3.97
C PRO A 53 -1.09 -11.13 5.29
N GLU A 54 -0.14 -10.21 5.51
CA GLU A 54 -0.15 -9.32 6.68
C GLU A 54 -1.10 -8.13 6.49
N THR A 55 -1.27 -7.68 5.24
CA THR A 55 -2.09 -6.52 4.87
C THR A 55 -2.92 -6.80 3.62
N CYS A 56 -4.04 -6.08 3.47
CA CYS A 56 -4.87 -6.06 2.26
C CYS A 56 -5.67 -4.76 2.18
N VAL A 57 -6.25 -4.44 1.02
CA VAL A 57 -7.12 -3.26 0.87
C VAL A 57 -8.60 -3.59 1.02
N ILE A 58 -9.44 -2.61 1.37
CA ILE A 58 -10.90 -2.78 1.38
C ILE A 58 -11.40 -3.39 0.07
N GLY A 59 -12.19 -4.46 0.18
CA GLY A 59 -12.77 -5.19 -0.95
C GLY A 59 -11.83 -6.16 -1.66
N GLU A 60 -10.56 -6.22 -1.27
CA GLU A 60 -9.64 -7.28 -1.71
C GLU A 60 -10.05 -8.61 -1.07
N MET A 61 -9.97 -9.68 -1.85
CA MET A 61 -10.20 -11.04 -1.38
C MET A 61 -8.84 -11.66 -1.08
N VAL A 62 -8.65 -12.09 0.16
CA VAL A 62 -7.43 -12.76 0.60
C VAL A 62 -7.70 -14.20 1.00
N THR A 63 -6.71 -15.06 0.80
CA THR A 63 -6.74 -16.46 1.20
C THR A 63 -5.81 -16.68 2.38
N ILE A 64 -6.34 -17.30 3.43
CA ILE A 64 -5.58 -17.83 4.55
C ILE A 64 -5.54 -19.35 4.40
N ASP A 65 -4.34 -19.90 4.29
CA ASP A 65 -4.11 -21.28 3.83
C ASP A 65 -3.35 -22.08 4.89
N ALA A 66 -3.99 -23.14 5.42
CA ALA A 66 -3.40 -24.09 6.35
C ALA A 66 -3.15 -25.48 5.73
N THR A 67 -3.21 -25.63 4.41
CA THR A 67 -3.04 -26.92 3.70
C THR A 67 -1.68 -27.58 3.92
N ALA A 68 -0.65 -26.79 4.23
CA ALA A 68 0.67 -27.30 4.59
C ALA A 68 0.74 -27.90 6.01
N SER A 69 -0.32 -27.76 6.81
CA SER A 69 -0.39 -28.31 8.16
C SER A 69 -0.70 -29.81 8.15
N ASN A 70 -0.03 -30.56 9.02
CA ASN A 70 -0.33 -31.97 9.24
C ASN A 70 -1.39 -32.13 10.35
N CYS A 71 -2.61 -31.63 10.12
CA CYS A 71 -3.74 -31.74 11.05
C CYS A 71 -4.95 -32.41 10.38
N ASP A 72 -5.73 -33.14 11.16
CA ASP A 72 -6.92 -33.87 10.70
C ASP A 72 -8.17 -33.00 10.69
N SER A 73 -8.24 -32.03 11.60
CA SER A 73 -9.35 -31.10 11.72
C SER A 73 -8.89 -29.69 12.04
N PHE A 74 -9.69 -28.71 11.62
CA PHE A 74 -9.41 -27.29 11.78
C PHE A 74 -10.66 -26.55 12.30
N GLU A 75 -10.44 -25.62 13.20
CA GLU A 75 -11.45 -24.69 13.68
C GLU A 75 -10.91 -23.25 13.64
N TRP A 76 -11.74 -22.34 13.14
CA TRP A 76 -11.37 -20.95 12.87
C TRP A 76 -12.25 -20.01 13.69
N LYS A 77 -11.63 -19.00 14.28
CA LYS A 77 -12.31 -17.88 14.93
C LYS A 77 -11.75 -16.56 14.43
N ILE A 78 -12.62 -15.62 14.11
CA ILE A 78 -12.23 -14.27 13.67
C ILE A 78 -12.67 -13.21 14.69
N ILE A 79 -11.82 -12.21 14.90
CA ILE A 79 -12.07 -11.06 15.77
C ILE A 79 -11.70 -9.76 15.02
N PRO A 80 -12.61 -8.77 14.89
CA PRO A 80 -14.01 -8.83 15.31
C PRO A 80 -14.80 -9.88 14.53
N GLU A 81 -15.92 -10.34 15.09
CA GLU A 81 -16.84 -11.23 14.39
C GLU A 81 -17.38 -10.53 13.13
N THR A 82 -17.38 -11.24 12.01
CA THR A 82 -17.86 -10.75 10.71
C THR A 82 -18.41 -11.89 9.88
N THR A 83 -19.31 -11.57 8.96
CA THR A 83 -19.85 -12.52 7.97
C THR A 83 -19.07 -12.54 6.66
N ASP A 84 -18.08 -11.65 6.50
CA ASP A 84 -17.34 -11.48 5.24
C ASP A 84 -16.17 -12.49 5.09
N TYR A 85 -16.39 -13.75 5.48
CA TYR A 85 -15.45 -14.83 5.27
C TYR A 85 -16.14 -16.14 4.91
N ARG A 86 -15.41 -17.04 4.25
CA ARG A 86 -15.90 -18.37 3.91
C ARG A 86 -14.80 -19.40 4.10
N ILE A 87 -15.14 -20.46 4.82
CA ILE A 87 -14.27 -21.62 5.02
C ILE A 87 -14.47 -22.58 3.85
N ILE A 88 -13.38 -23.01 3.20
CA ILE A 88 -13.38 -23.94 2.06
C ILE A 88 -12.34 -25.06 2.27
N ALA A 89 -12.17 -25.94 1.28
CA ALA A 89 -11.17 -27.01 1.27
C ALA A 89 -11.14 -27.83 2.58
N ASN A 90 -12.28 -28.41 2.98
CA ASN A 90 -12.40 -29.19 4.23
C ASN A 90 -11.93 -28.45 5.49
N LYS A 91 -12.15 -27.13 5.53
CA LYS A 91 -11.73 -26.24 6.62
C LYS A 91 -10.24 -25.92 6.69
N GLN A 92 -9.46 -26.25 5.66
CA GLN A 92 -8.04 -25.91 5.60
C GLN A 92 -7.78 -24.50 5.08
N GLU A 93 -8.75 -23.91 4.38
CA GLU A 93 -8.61 -22.57 3.78
C GLU A 93 -9.76 -21.65 4.21
N VAL A 94 -9.44 -20.37 4.39
CA VAL A 94 -10.40 -19.30 4.63
C VAL A 94 -10.23 -18.22 3.58
N LEU A 95 -11.29 -17.95 2.83
CA LEU A 95 -11.41 -16.76 2.01
C LEU A 95 -11.97 -15.63 2.87
N PHE A 96 -11.29 -14.49 2.90
CA PHE A 96 -11.69 -13.33 3.67
C PHE A 96 -11.70 -12.08 2.81
N THR A 97 -12.67 -11.20 3.05
CA THR A 97 -12.68 -9.83 2.54
C THR A 97 -13.26 -8.92 3.60
N SER A 98 -13.02 -7.62 3.49
CA SER A 98 -13.60 -6.64 4.42
C SER A 98 -14.10 -5.41 3.69
N ARG A 99 -15.25 -4.91 4.13
CA ARG A 99 -15.86 -3.65 3.66
C ARG A 99 -15.32 -2.43 4.40
N THR A 100 -14.67 -2.64 5.54
CA THR A 100 -14.18 -1.59 6.42
C THR A 100 -12.69 -1.76 6.68
N ALA A 101 -11.98 -0.64 6.77
CA ALA A 101 -10.60 -0.65 7.23
C ALA A 101 -10.56 -1.06 8.71
N GLY A 102 -9.52 -1.78 9.12
CA GLY A 102 -9.39 -2.27 10.48
C GLY A 102 -8.43 -3.44 10.63
N LYS A 103 -8.29 -3.90 11.88
CA LYS A 103 -7.45 -5.05 12.22
C LYS A 103 -8.35 -6.27 12.46
N TYR A 104 -8.08 -7.35 11.73
CA TYR A 104 -8.76 -8.63 11.88
C TYR A 104 -7.77 -9.68 12.38
N ILE A 105 -8.15 -10.40 13.42
CA ILE A 105 -7.35 -11.45 14.04
C ILE A 105 -8.04 -12.78 13.77
N PHE A 106 -7.34 -13.68 13.10
CA PHE A 106 -7.74 -15.05 12.87
C PHE A 106 -7.00 -15.94 13.85
N ILE A 107 -7.75 -16.74 14.60
CA ILE A 107 -7.24 -17.77 15.49
C ILE A 107 -7.62 -19.10 14.85
N VAL A 108 -6.63 -19.96 14.63
CA VAL A 108 -6.84 -21.29 14.09
C VAL A 108 -6.32 -22.33 15.07
N ALA A 109 -7.18 -23.31 15.33
CA ALA A 109 -6.88 -24.52 16.08
C ALA A 109 -6.85 -25.69 15.10
N GLY A 110 -5.87 -26.57 15.26
CA GLY A 110 -5.77 -27.83 14.54
C GLY A 110 -5.72 -29.00 15.52
N THR A 111 -6.27 -30.15 15.13
CA THR A 111 -6.10 -31.39 15.90
C THR A 111 -5.43 -32.45 15.05
N ARG A 112 -4.54 -33.25 15.64
CA ARG A 112 -3.93 -34.43 15.00
C ARG A 112 -4.03 -35.62 15.94
N ASP A 113 -4.59 -36.73 15.47
CA ASP A 113 -4.79 -37.95 16.27
C ASP A 113 -5.52 -37.69 17.59
N GLY A 114 -6.47 -36.73 17.58
CA GLY A 114 -7.24 -36.29 18.76
C GLY A 114 -6.50 -35.34 19.70
N ILE A 115 -5.24 -35.01 19.44
CA ILE A 115 -4.43 -34.07 20.23
C ILE A 115 -4.55 -32.67 19.64
N LEU A 116 -4.80 -31.68 20.51
CA LEU A 116 -4.84 -30.27 20.11
C LEU A 116 -3.43 -29.74 19.86
N MET A 117 -3.22 -29.20 18.66
CA MET A 117 -1.98 -28.54 18.27
C MET A 117 -1.88 -27.13 18.88
N PRO A 118 -0.66 -26.57 19.05
CA PRO A 118 -0.49 -25.18 19.44
C PRO A 118 -1.26 -24.22 18.53
N LEU A 119 -2.06 -23.33 19.13
CA LEU A 119 -2.89 -22.36 18.40
C LEU A 119 -2.02 -21.42 17.55
N LYS A 120 -2.50 -21.08 16.36
CA LYS A 120 -1.89 -20.05 15.52
C LYS A 120 -2.77 -18.81 15.48
N VAL A 121 -2.15 -17.64 15.69
CA VAL A 121 -2.81 -16.34 15.60
C VAL A 121 -2.24 -15.59 14.42
N ILE A 122 -3.13 -15.08 13.56
CA ILE A 122 -2.81 -14.36 12.33
C ILE A 122 -3.51 -13.02 12.41
N THR A 123 -2.78 -11.96 12.09
CA THR A 123 -3.33 -10.61 12.04
C THR A 123 -3.30 -10.13 10.61
N ILE A 124 -4.45 -9.68 10.11
CA ILE A 124 -4.58 -9.03 8.81
C ILE A 124 -5.01 -7.58 9.05
N ILE A 125 -4.25 -6.64 8.50
CA ILE A 125 -4.59 -5.21 8.52
C ILE A 125 -5.28 -4.87 7.20
N VAL A 126 -6.54 -4.45 7.27
CA VAL A 126 -7.31 -3.95 6.13
C VAL A 126 -7.12 -2.45 6.04
N GLU A 127 -6.44 -2.01 4.99
CA GLU A 127 -6.18 -0.61 4.70
C GLU A 127 -7.34 0.01 3.94
N ALA A 128 -7.65 1.27 4.25
CA ALA A 128 -8.59 2.03 3.45
C ALA A 128 -8.06 2.12 2.03
N ARG A 129 -8.92 1.91 1.02
CA ARG A 129 -8.53 2.13 -0.37
C ARG A 129 -8.17 3.60 -0.53
N THR A 130 -6.88 3.92 -0.58
CA THR A 130 -6.43 5.24 -1.00
C THR A 130 -6.98 5.43 -2.41
N PRO A 131 -7.71 6.52 -2.71
CA PRO A 131 -8.19 6.75 -4.07
C PRO A 131 -6.97 6.67 -4.99
N LEU A 132 -7.01 5.74 -5.95
CA LEU A 132 -6.03 5.69 -7.02
C LEU A 132 -6.03 7.09 -7.62
N VAL A 133 -4.91 7.79 -7.52
CA VAL A 133 -4.74 9.05 -8.25
C VAL A 133 -5.07 8.70 -9.71
N PRO A 134 -6.06 9.37 -10.33
CA PRO A 134 -6.45 9.03 -11.69
C PRO A 134 -5.19 9.02 -12.54
N ILE A 135 -4.96 7.91 -13.25
CA ILE A 135 -3.92 7.84 -14.25
C ILE A 135 -4.33 8.88 -15.30
N ILE A 136 -3.74 10.07 -15.22
CA ILE A 136 -3.86 11.07 -16.28
C ILE A 136 -3.12 10.46 -17.46
N VAL A 137 -3.87 9.80 -18.36
CA VAL A 137 -3.35 9.48 -19.68
C VAL A 137 -3.10 10.84 -20.32
N ASP A 138 -1.84 11.26 -20.35
CA ASP A 138 -1.44 12.49 -21.02
C ASP A 138 -2.01 12.43 -22.44
N ASN A 139 -2.96 13.29 -22.76
CA ASN A 139 -3.48 13.34 -24.11
C ASN A 139 -2.38 13.85 -25.06
N ALA A 140 -2.54 13.64 -26.37
CA ALA A 140 -1.53 14.03 -27.35
C ALA A 140 -1.15 15.52 -27.27
N PHE A 141 -2.06 16.37 -26.82
CA PHE A 141 -1.81 17.80 -26.60
C PHE A 141 -0.97 18.05 -25.34
N THR A 142 -1.24 17.36 -24.23
CA THR A 142 -0.43 17.42 -23.00
C THR A 142 1.02 17.03 -23.27
N ILE A 143 1.24 15.99 -24.09
CA ILE A 143 2.59 15.57 -24.50
C ILE A 143 3.30 16.68 -25.30
N LYS A 144 2.59 17.31 -26.25
CA LYS A 144 3.13 18.43 -27.04
C LYS A 144 3.52 19.61 -26.14
N VAL A 145 2.64 20.00 -25.22
CA VAL A 145 2.90 21.10 -24.28
C VAL A 145 4.14 20.81 -23.43
N LYS A 146 4.28 19.60 -22.89
CA LYS A 146 5.48 19.19 -22.14
C LYS A 146 6.76 19.29 -22.97
N ASN A 147 6.72 18.92 -24.24
CA ASN A 147 7.88 18.99 -25.15
C ASN A 147 8.28 20.43 -25.54
N TRP A 148 7.37 21.39 -25.42
CA TRP A 148 7.66 22.79 -25.72
C TRP A 148 8.20 23.57 -24.53
N LEU A 149 7.93 23.09 -23.31
CA LEU A 149 8.39 23.73 -22.08
C LEU A 149 9.91 23.57 -21.90
N PRO A 150 10.56 24.52 -21.22
CA PRO A 150 11.95 24.36 -20.80
C PRO A 150 12.14 23.11 -19.92
N ALA A 151 13.29 22.45 -20.04
CA ALA A 151 13.58 21.22 -19.29
C ALA A 151 13.49 21.39 -17.76
N ASN A 152 13.76 22.60 -17.27
CA ASN A 152 13.73 22.96 -15.85
C ASN A 152 12.59 23.92 -15.51
N ALA A 153 11.44 23.79 -16.20
CA ALA A 153 10.30 24.67 -15.97
C ALA A 153 9.83 24.62 -14.50
N ASP A 154 9.83 25.77 -13.83
CA ASP A 154 9.38 25.91 -12.45
C ASP A 154 7.86 25.67 -12.34
N PRO A 155 7.40 24.68 -11.55
CA PRO A 155 5.98 24.40 -11.37
C PRO A 155 5.15 25.61 -10.94
N ILE A 156 5.72 26.52 -10.13
CA ILE A 156 5.03 27.73 -9.65
C ILE A 156 4.77 28.70 -10.81
N ILE A 157 5.69 28.77 -11.77
CA ILE A 157 5.57 29.64 -12.93
C ILE A 157 4.56 29.04 -13.92
N LEU A 158 4.59 27.72 -14.11
CA LEU A 158 3.60 27.00 -14.91
C LEU A 158 2.18 27.20 -14.37
N GLU A 159 1.99 27.11 -13.04
CA GLU A 159 0.71 27.37 -12.40
C GLU A 159 0.23 28.82 -12.64
N LYS A 160 1.13 29.80 -12.51
CA LYS A 160 0.82 31.21 -12.77
C LYS A 160 0.43 31.45 -14.22
N LEU A 161 1.15 30.85 -15.18
CA LEU A 161 0.84 30.92 -16.61
C LEU A 161 -0.52 30.30 -16.92
N ALA A 162 -0.81 29.10 -16.40
CA ALA A 162 -2.10 28.44 -16.57
C ALA A 162 -3.25 29.32 -16.07
N LYS A 163 -3.14 29.85 -14.84
CA LYS A 163 -4.12 30.79 -14.26
C LYS A 163 -4.25 32.10 -15.04
N SER A 164 -3.22 32.49 -15.79
CA SER A 164 -3.29 33.66 -16.67
C SER A 164 -4.10 33.37 -17.92
N PHE A 165 -3.85 32.24 -18.58
CA PHE A 165 -4.65 31.83 -19.74
C PHE A 165 -6.13 31.66 -19.39
N GLU A 166 -6.43 31.03 -18.26
CA GLU A 166 -7.81 30.88 -17.75
C GLU A 166 -8.47 32.25 -17.50
N ARG A 167 -7.75 33.20 -16.90
CA ARG A 167 -8.25 34.57 -16.66
C ARG A 167 -8.54 35.31 -17.96
N VAL A 168 -7.64 35.23 -18.95
CA VAL A 168 -7.84 35.91 -20.23
C VAL A 168 -9.00 35.28 -21.01
N ALA A 169 -9.11 33.94 -20.99
CA ALA A 169 -10.24 33.24 -21.60
C ALA A 169 -11.58 33.62 -20.95
N SER A 170 -11.60 33.73 -19.61
CA SER A 170 -12.81 34.08 -18.84
C SER A 170 -13.24 35.54 -18.97
N ALA A 171 -12.34 36.44 -19.38
CA ALA A 171 -12.63 37.86 -19.50
C ALA A 171 -13.57 38.21 -20.68
N GLY A 172 -13.82 37.26 -21.60
CA GLY A 172 -14.85 37.39 -22.62
C GLY A 172 -14.61 38.52 -23.63
N HIS A 173 -13.35 38.83 -23.95
CA HIS A 173 -13.01 39.87 -24.93
C HIS A 173 -13.53 39.49 -26.33
N GLU A 174 -14.29 40.40 -26.95
CA GLU A 174 -14.87 40.20 -28.28
C GLU A 174 -13.82 40.31 -29.41
N GLU A 175 -12.80 41.15 -29.22
CA GLU A 175 -11.74 41.35 -30.21
C GLU A 175 -10.52 40.44 -29.99
N VAL A 176 -10.15 39.71 -31.04
CA VAL A 176 -8.96 38.82 -31.05
C VAL A 176 -7.67 39.59 -30.79
N THR A 177 -7.57 40.83 -31.28
CA THR A 177 -6.42 41.72 -31.07
C THR A 177 -6.21 42.05 -29.60
N ASP A 178 -7.28 42.25 -28.85
CA ASP A 178 -7.23 42.51 -27.41
C ASP A 178 -6.84 41.26 -26.63
N LEU A 179 -7.38 40.09 -26.99
CA LEU A 179 -6.97 38.80 -26.39
C LEU A 179 -5.46 38.57 -26.54
N VAL A 180 -4.92 38.79 -27.74
CA VAL A 180 -3.48 38.63 -28.01
C VAL A 180 -2.66 39.62 -27.18
N LYS A 181 -3.08 40.88 -27.13
CA LYS A 181 -2.37 41.93 -26.38
C LYS A 181 -2.37 41.67 -24.88
N ILE A 182 -3.52 41.30 -24.31
CA ILE A 182 -3.66 41.03 -22.87
C ILE A 182 -2.90 39.76 -22.49
N THR A 183 -2.98 38.70 -23.31
CA THR A 183 -2.19 37.48 -23.11
C THR A 183 -0.69 37.78 -23.13
N ALA A 184 -0.23 38.58 -24.10
CA ALA A 184 1.18 38.95 -24.20
C ALA A 184 1.66 39.76 -22.99
N LEU A 185 0.85 40.71 -22.52
CA LEU A 185 1.16 41.51 -21.32
C LEU A 185 1.19 40.64 -20.06
N SER A 186 0.22 39.74 -19.91
CA SER A 186 0.13 38.83 -18.76
C SER A 186 1.32 37.86 -18.72
N ASN A 187 1.67 37.25 -19.86
CA ASN A 187 2.82 36.37 -19.99
C ASN A 187 4.12 37.11 -19.69
N ARG A 188 4.28 38.35 -20.18
CA ARG A 188 5.45 39.19 -19.86
C ARG A 188 5.54 39.49 -18.36
N GLY A 189 4.42 39.76 -17.71
CA GLY A 189 4.37 40.03 -16.26
C GLY A 189 4.72 38.81 -15.41
N ILE A 190 4.27 37.61 -15.82
CA ILE A 190 4.54 36.35 -15.10
C ILE A 190 5.97 35.88 -15.31
N LEU A 191 6.45 35.92 -16.55
CA LEU A 191 7.76 35.37 -16.91
C LEU A 191 8.90 36.32 -16.55
N GLY A 192 8.69 37.64 -16.58
CA GLY A 192 9.70 38.63 -16.21
C GLY A 192 11.02 38.41 -16.96
N SER A 193 12.10 38.14 -16.22
CA SER A 193 13.43 37.86 -16.79
C SER A 193 13.55 36.50 -17.50
N GLN A 194 12.64 35.56 -17.26
CA GLN A 194 12.64 34.23 -17.89
C GLN A 194 11.92 34.22 -19.24
N LEU A 195 11.44 35.36 -19.74
CA LEU A 195 10.67 35.43 -20.97
C LEU A 195 11.41 34.83 -22.18
N GLU A 196 12.72 35.05 -22.30
CA GLU A 196 13.50 34.50 -23.42
C GLU A 196 13.60 32.98 -23.38
N GLU A 197 13.63 32.37 -22.18
CA GLU A 197 13.66 30.91 -22.02
C GLU A 197 12.33 30.26 -22.45
N TYR A 198 11.20 30.92 -22.17
CA TYR A 198 9.86 30.44 -22.51
C TYR A 198 9.38 30.86 -23.89
N LYS A 199 10.16 31.64 -24.64
CA LYS A 199 9.81 32.10 -25.99
C LYS A 199 9.54 30.96 -26.97
N PRO A 200 10.33 29.85 -27.02
CA PRO A 200 10.03 28.71 -27.87
C PRO A 200 8.65 28.10 -27.56
N PHE A 201 8.32 27.96 -26.28
CA PHE A 201 7.01 27.50 -25.82
C PHE A 201 5.89 28.40 -26.33
N LEU A 202 5.99 29.72 -26.11
CA LEU A 202 4.96 30.68 -26.51
C LEU A 202 4.72 30.70 -28.03
N ILE A 203 5.78 30.57 -28.82
CA ILE A 203 5.69 30.51 -30.28
C ILE A 203 5.01 29.20 -30.72
N ALA A 204 5.47 28.06 -30.21
CA ALA A 204 4.93 26.75 -30.55
C ALA A 204 3.45 26.63 -30.16
N PHE A 205 3.11 27.09 -28.96
CA PHE A 205 1.75 27.15 -28.46
C PHE A 205 0.85 28.05 -29.32
N SER A 206 1.30 29.28 -29.65
CA SER A 206 0.55 30.18 -30.52
C SER A 206 0.32 29.60 -31.92
N ASN A 207 1.34 28.97 -32.51
CA ASN A 207 1.22 28.35 -33.83
C ASN A 207 0.27 27.15 -33.81
N HIS A 208 0.31 26.35 -32.75
CA HIS A 208 -0.62 25.22 -32.57
C HIS A 208 -2.05 25.72 -32.46
N LEU A 209 -2.32 26.75 -31.66
CA LEU A 209 -3.65 27.33 -31.50
C LEU A 209 -4.21 27.96 -32.79
N LYS A 210 -3.35 28.62 -33.59
CA LYS A 210 -3.76 29.16 -34.91
C LYS A 210 -4.23 28.07 -35.87
N THR A 211 -3.64 26.88 -35.76
CA THR A 211 -3.90 25.76 -36.68
C THR A 211 -5.01 24.84 -36.15
N ASN A 212 -5.14 24.71 -34.82
CA ASN A 212 -5.99 23.71 -34.15
C ASN A 212 -6.84 24.38 -33.06
N TYR A 213 -7.55 25.46 -33.39
CA TYR A 213 -8.33 26.23 -32.41
C TYR A 213 -9.39 25.39 -31.68
N ALA A 214 -9.89 24.31 -32.31
CA ALA A 214 -10.86 23.38 -31.70
C ALA A 214 -10.26 22.47 -30.61
N GLU A 215 -8.93 22.28 -30.57
CA GLU A 215 -8.26 21.54 -29.48
C GLU A 215 -8.07 22.40 -28.22
N ALA A 216 -8.32 23.71 -28.33
CA ALA A 216 -8.15 24.69 -27.26
C ALA A 216 -9.41 24.90 -26.40
N THR A 217 -10.53 24.28 -26.78
CA THR A 217 -11.86 24.44 -26.17
C THR A 217 -12.29 23.26 -25.29
N ILE A 218 -11.34 22.46 -24.80
CA ILE A 218 -11.62 21.37 -23.84
C ILE A 218 -11.62 21.92 -22.42
#